data_AF-A0A1I8GG41-F1
#
_entry.id   AF-A0A1I8GG41-F1
#
_cell.length_a   1.000
_cell.length_b   1.000
_cell.length_c   1.000
_cell.angle_alpha   90.00
_cell.angle_beta   90.00
_cell.angle_gamma   90.00
#
_symmetry.space_group_name_H-M   'P 1'
#
loop_
_entity.id
_entity.type
_entity.pdbx_description
1 polymer ?
#
loop_
_entity_poly.entity_id
_entity_poly.type
_entity_poly.pdbx_seq_one_letter_code
_entity_poly.pdbx_strand_id
1 'polypeptide(L)'
;MPKGKKGGGKKGKKGGKKSKKAKEPGMTPAEAIWDYKIKLQERELEEIAFQVKGQLEMKERNQERNKRLAEEREAYMNMLLKRLQEQEKKDSQHFTDRPEVVAAMQENWRLEQQEREEIRSLRQEIEQTIADTAATRSEIETWREFRDRGQLEQQTSIRLLRQEVRDIDETFKSMCEYLDRKTRQDRDRIQTTTDTALEEQKSRATDTAVQQLDKNTKQELVDNSWLKEEAETHRAEMERVLAQVEDLERRNLRIMADLFECRVLASKGAIGGAGDSEDGASRQPRSASEKALEDRFLALTTRLQSASERGSGVGDRDDDAADSDAEDDIEAGDEELRQLLRELGDDGRSLGELMNVGPLEVKLLSVAGSAVRLHTPYVPTAEELEAKQWNPDVWPVNRRMLHSYRAGGGGDTG
;
A
#
# COMPACT_ATOMS: atom_id res chain seq x y z
N MET A 1 55.98 -39.60 -65.11
CA MET A 1 56.44 -40.96 -65.46
C MET A 1 57.70 -41.29 -64.68
N PRO A 2 57.69 -42.27 -63.76
CA PRO A 2 58.90 -42.82 -63.17
C PRO A 2 59.52 -43.92 -64.07
N LYS A 3 60.85 -43.98 -64.01
CA LYS A 3 61.78 -45.12 -64.18
C LYS A 3 61.72 -46.00 -65.44
N GLY A 4 62.79 -45.90 -66.22
CA GLY A 4 63.39 -47.00 -66.98
C GLY A 4 64.88 -47.11 -66.65
N LYS A 5 65.27 -48.22 -66.02
CA LYS A 5 66.65 -48.60 -65.64
C LYS A 5 67.05 -49.77 -66.53
N LYS A 6 68.21 -49.71 -67.19
CA LYS A 6 69.08 -50.82 -67.67
C LYS A 6 70.20 -50.15 -68.49
N GLY A 7 71.49 -50.31 -68.25
CA GLY A 7 72.21 -51.37 -67.55
C GLY A 7 73.08 -52.12 -68.56
N GLY A 8 74.41 -51.94 -68.46
CA GLY A 8 75.40 -52.91 -68.90
C GLY A 8 76.14 -52.58 -70.21
N GLY A 9 77.48 -52.65 -70.15
CA GLY A 9 78.28 -52.71 -71.39
C GLY A 9 79.74 -52.27 -71.31
N LYS A 10 80.50 -52.77 -70.32
CA LYS A 10 81.95 -52.58 -70.15
C LYS A 10 82.74 -53.54 -71.04
N LYS A 11 83.68 -53.03 -71.85
CA LYS A 11 84.94 -53.66 -72.36
C LYS A 11 85.45 -52.78 -73.51
N GLY A 12 86.73 -52.45 -73.67
CA GLY A 12 87.94 -52.89 -73.02
C GLY A 12 89.12 -52.45 -73.89
N LYS A 13 89.96 -51.59 -73.31
CA LYS A 13 91.44 -51.59 -73.39
C LYS A 13 92.09 -52.45 -74.49
N LYS A 14 92.69 -51.81 -75.49
CA LYS A 14 93.91 -52.24 -76.20
C LYS A 14 94.61 -50.97 -76.68
N GLY A 15 95.77 -50.65 -76.11
CA GLY A 15 97.04 -51.05 -76.71
C GLY A 15 97.61 -49.82 -77.41
N GLY A 16 98.42 -49.01 -76.73
CA GLY A 16 99.81 -49.40 -76.51
C GLY A 16 100.62 -48.99 -77.74
N LYS A 17 100.96 -47.71 -77.84
CA LYS A 17 102.09 -47.27 -78.65
C LYS A 17 102.91 -46.26 -77.85
N LYS A 18 104.02 -46.78 -77.33
CA LYS A 18 105.13 -46.03 -76.75
C LYS A 18 105.62 -45.02 -77.80
N SER A 19 105.30 -43.74 -77.65
CA SER A 19 106.20 -42.68 -78.07
C SER A 19 106.99 -42.26 -76.83
N LYS A 20 108.30 -42.10 -77.02
CA LYS A 20 109.31 -41.83 -76.01
C LYS A 20 108.84 -40.77 -75.00
N LYS A 21 108.74 -41.17 -73.72
CA LYS A 21 109.02 -40.25 -72.61
C LYS A 21 110.47 -39.81 -72.81
N ALA A 22 110.67 -38.60 -73.31
CA ALA A 22 111.91 -37.89 -73.03
C ALA A 22 112.03 -37.86 -71.50
N LYS A 23 113.22 -38.23 -71.04
CA LYS A 23 113.60 -38.26 -69.64
C LYS A 23 113.51 -36.79 -69.16
N GLU A 24 112.41 -36.42 -68.52
CA GLU A 24 112.46 -35.24 -67.66
C GLU A 24 113.50 -35.56 -66.57
N PRO A 25 114.51 -34.70 -66.39
CA PRO A 25 115.41 -34.82 -65.25
C PRO A 25 114.56 -34.81 -63.98
N GLY A 26 114.96 -35.58 -62.96
CA GLY A 26 114.24 -35.60 -61.69
C GLY A 26 114.02 -34.16 -61.22
N MET A 27 112.74 -33.78 -61.02
CA MET A 27 112.37 -32.42 -60.65
C MET A 27 113.25 -31.95 -59.51
N THR A 28 114.02 -30.91 -59.77
CA THR A 28 114.66 -30.16 -58.70
C THR A 28 113.55 -29.58 -57.81
N PRO A 29 113.79 -29.35 -56.50
CA PRO A 29 112.76 -28.81 -55.60
C PRO A 29 112.11 -27.52 -56.14
N ALA A 30 112.86 -26.72 -56.91
CA ALA A 30 112.36 -25.52 -57.58
C ALA A 30 111.35 -25.84 -58.71
N GLU A 31 111.61 -26.85 -59.54
CA GLU A 31 110.67 -27.29 -60.58
C GLU A 31 109.40 -27.86 -59.98
N ALA A 32 109.48 -28.62 -58.88
CA ALA A 32 108.30 -29.13 -58.18
C ALA A 32 107.41 -28.00 -57.60
N ILE A 33 108.00 -26.88 -57.16
CA ILE A 33 107.26 -25.69 -56.70
C ILE A 33 106.55 -25.00 -57.88
N TRP A 34 107.21 -24.86 -59.02
CA TRP A 34 106.59 -24.31 -60.24
C TRP A 34 105.44 -25.18 -60.73
N ASP A 35 105.62 -26.49 -60.71
CA ASP A 35 104.59 -27.47 -61.07
C ASP A 35 103.37 -27.41 -60.14
N TYR A 36 103.60 -27.25 -58.84
CA TYR A 36 102.52 -27.03 -57.87
C TYR A 36 101.80 -25.71 -58.15
N LYS A 37 102.53 -24.64 -58.48
CA LYS A 37 101.96 -23.33 -58.80
C LYS A 37 101.14 -23.38 -60.09
N ILE A 38 101.62 -24.09 -61.12
CA ILE A 38 100.88 -24.35 -62.36
C ILE A 38 99.61 -25.15 -62.05
N LYS A 39 99.70 -26.25 -61.29
CA LYS A 39 98.52 -27.04 -60.89
C LYS A 39 97.53 -26.29 -60.03
N LEU A 40 97.97 -25.29 -59.27
CA LEU A 40 97.08 -24.41 -58.51
C LEU A 40 96.35 -23.47 -59.48
N GLN A 41 97.07 -22.84 -60.41
CA GLN A 41 96.49 -21.98 -61.44
C GLN A 41 95.56 -22.74 -62.40
N GLU A 42 95.89 -23.98 -62.77
CA GLU A 42 95.03 -24.84 -63.57
C GLU A 42 93.73 -25.18 -62.82
N ARG A 43 93.80 -25.47 -61.52
CA ARG A 43 92.61 -25.67 -60.68
C ARG A 43 91.77 -24.39 -60.59
N GLU A 44 92.40 -23.24 -60.41
CA GLU A 44 91.70 -21.94 -60.42
C GLU A 44 91.04 -21.67 -61.79
N LEU A 45 91.71 -21.99 -62.90
CA LEU A 45 91.16 -21.87 -64.25
C LEU A 45 90.01 -22.86 -64.50
N GLU A 46 90.10 -24.08 -64.00
CA GLU A 46 89.03 -25.07 -64.06
C GLU A 46 87.81 -24.65 -63.24
N GLU A 47 88.02 -24.09 -62.05
CA GLU A 47 86.96 -23.51 -61.22
C GLU A 47 86.29 -22.33 -61.91
N ILE A 48 87.07 -21.41 -62.50
CA ILE A 48 86.56 -20.29 -63.29
C ILE A 48 85.80 -20.82 -64.53
N ALA A 49 86.34 -21.81 -65.23
CA ALA A 49 85.68 -22.40 -66.40
C ALA A 49 84.34 -23.07 -66.02
N PHE A 50 84.29 -23.75 -64.88
CA PHE A 50 83.05 -24.31 -64.35
C PHE A 50 82.05 -23.21 -63.97
N GLN A 51 82.49 -22.12 -63.34
CA GLN A 51 81.64 -20.97 -63.03
C GLN A 51 81.12 -20.31 -64.31
N VAL A 52 81.96 -20.09 -65.32
CA VAL A 52 81.57 -19.52 -66.62
C VAL A 52 80.55 -20.42 -67.31
N LYS A 53 80.77 -21.74 -67.32
CA LYS A 53 79.80 -22.70 -67.88
C LYS A 53 78.47 -22.64 -67.13
N GLY A 54 78.50 -22.60 -65.79
CA GLY A 54 77.30 -22.42 -64.98
C GLY A 54 76.55 -21.12 -65.30
N GLN A 55 77.28 -20.02 -65.49
CA GLN A 55 76.68 -18.74 -65.89
C GLN A 55 76.07 -18.78 -67.30
N LEU A 56 76.70 -19.46 -68.25
CA LEU A 56 76.16 -19.64 -69.61
C LEU A 56 74.87 -20.47 -69.59
N GLU A 57 74.83 -21.57 -68.85
CA GLU A 57 73.61 -22.38 -68.68
C GLU A 57 72.48 -21.55 -68.03
N MET A 58 72.80 -20.71 -67.05
CA MET A 58 71.82 -19.80 -66.44
C MET A 58 71.35 -18.71 -67.42
N LYS A 59 72.26 -18.18 -68.25
CA LYS A 59 71.91 -17.21 -69.30
C LYS A 59 70.98 -17.83 -70.33
N GLU A 60 71.24 -19.06 -70.77
CA GLU A 60 70.38 -19.80 -71.71
C GLU A 60 68.99 -20.05 -71.14
N ARG A 61 68.89 -20.54 -69.89
CA ARG A 61 67.60 -20.71 -69.19
C ARG A 61 66.83 -19.39 -69.08
N ASN A 62 67.52 -18.29 -68.79
CA ASN A 62 66.91 -16.97 -68.73
C ASN A 62 66.43 -16.50 -70.11
N GLN A 63 67.17 -16.79 -71.18
CA GLN A 63 66.75 -16.47 -72.54
C GLN A 63 65.52 -17.28 -72.97
N GLU A 64 65.47 -18.57 -72.66
CA GLU A 64 64.29 -19.41 -72.93
C GLU A 64 63.07 -18.92 -72.15
N ARG A 65 63.23 -18.58 -70.87
CA ARG A 65 62.15 -18.00 -70.07
C ARG A 65 61.65 -16.69 -70.65
N ASN A 66 62.56 -15.81 -71.07
CA ASN A 66 62.18 -14.54 -71.68
C ASN A 66 61.46 -14.73 -73.02
N LYS A 67 61.86 -15.72 -73.84
CA LYS A 67 61.14 -16.07 -75.08
C LYS A 67 59.71 -16.55 -74.79
N ARG A 68 59.52 -17.47 -73.84
CA ARG A 68 58.18 -17.93 -73.43
C ARG A 68 57.32 -16.77 -72.92
N LEU A 69 57.87 -15.89 -72.09
CA LEU A 69 57.14 -14.71 -71.61
C LEU A 69 56.77 -13.74 -72.76
N ALA A 70 57.60 -13.62 -73.79
CA ALA A 70 57.28 -12.82 -74.96
C ALA A 70 56.15 -13.44 -75.79
N GLU A 71 56.19 -14.75 -76.01
CA GLU A 71 55.13 -15.51 -76.68
C GLU A 71 53.79 -15.43 -75.92
N GLU A 72 53.83 -15.56 -74.58
CA GLU A 72 52.64 -15.37 -73.72
C GLU A 72 52.09 -13.95 -73.85
N ARG A 73 52.95 -12.92 -73.78
CA ARG A 73 52.54 -11.52 -73.97
C ARG A 73 51.92 -11.30 -75.34
N GLU A 74 52.50 -11.85 -76.39
CA GLU A 74 51.95 -11.77 -77.74
C GLU A 74 50.61 -12.49 -77.86
N ALA A 75 50.47 -13.67 -77.25
CA ALA A 75 49.21 -14.40 -77.20
C ALA A 75 48.11 -13.61 -76.45
N TYR A 76 48.43 -13.00 -75.31
CA TYR A 76 47.50 -12.15 -74.58
C TYR A 76 47.11 -10.92 -75.40
N MET A 77 48.09 -10.23 -76.01
CA MET A 77 47.81 -9.09 -76.89
C MET A 77 46.89 -9.48 -78.04
N ASN A 78 47.16 -10.61 -78.70
CA ASN A 78 46.32 -11.11 -79.78
C ASN A 78 44.91 -11.50 -79.31
N MET A 79 44.77 -12.06 -78.11
CA MET A 79 43.47 -12.36 -77.50
C MET A 79 42.69 -11.07 -77.21
N LEU A 80 43.33 -10.05 -76.65
CA LEU A 80 42.69 -8.75 -76.41
C LEU A 80 42.25 -8.09 -77.71
N LEU A 81 43.11 -8.09 -78.75
CA LEU A 81 42.78 -7.53 -80.06
C LEU A 81 41.59 -8.25 -80.69
N LYS A 82 41.51 -9.58 -80.60
CA LYS A 82 40.33 -10.34 -81.07
C LYS A 82 39.07 -9.97 -80.32
N ARG A 83 39.13 -9.85 -78.99
CA ARG A 83 37.99 -9.45 -78.16
C ARG A 83 37.50 -8.04 -78.53
N LEU A 84 38.42 -7.11 -78.77
CA LEU A 84 38.08 -5.75 -79.20
C LEU A 84 37.43 -5.77 -80.59
N GLN A 85 37.96 -6.53 -81.55
CA GLN A 85 37.34 -6.67 -82.87
C GLN A 85 35.94 -7.32 -82.81
N GLU A 86 35.72 -8.29 -81.93
CA GLU A 86 34.40 -8.88 -81.72
C GLU A 86 33.41 -7.89 -81.11
N GLN A 87 33.87 -7.06 -80.18
CA GLN A 87 33.07 -5.98 -79.60
C GLN A 87 32.74 -4.91 -80.65
N GLU A 88 33.72 -4.45 -81.43
CA GLU A 88 33.51 -3.50 -82.53
C GLU A 88 32.53 -4.04 -83.58
N LYS A 89 32.59 -5.35 -83.89
CA LYS A 89 31.60 -5.99 -84.79
C LYS A 89 30.20 -6.01 -84.18
N LYS A 90 30.07 -6.29 -82.88
CA LYS A 90 28.79 -6.24 -82.16
C LYS A 90 28.22 -4.82 -82.13
N ASP A 91 29.06 -3.84 -81.83
CA ASP A 91 28.68 -2.43 -81.77
C ASP A 91 28.31 -1.89 -83.17
N SER A 92 29.02 -2.35 -84.21
CA SER A 92 28.70 -2.02 -85.61
C SER A 92 27.41 -2.68 -86.11
N GLN A 93 27.07 -3.87 -85.59
CA GLN A 93 25.81 -4.57 -85.87
C GLN A 93 24.64 -3.98 -85.09
N HIS A 94 24.89 -3.47 -83.88
CA HIS A 94 23.94 -2.69 -83.09
C HIS A 94 23.87 -1.24 -83.58
N PHE A 95 23.48 -1.04 -84.84
CA PHE A 95 22.85 0.23 -85.22
C PHE A 95 21.40 0.19 -84.73
N THR A 96 21.19 0.54 -83.46
CA THR A 96 19.84 0.66 -82.89
C THR A 96 19.04 1.70 -83.66
N ASP A 97 17.81 1.34 -84.03
CA ASP A 97 16.89 2.25 -84.69
C ASP A 97 16.59 3.45 -83.77
N ARG A 98 16.65 4.67 -84.32
CA ARG A 98 16.32 5.92 -83.61
C ARG A 98 15.03 5.84 -82.77
N PRO A 99 13.91 5.24 -83.22
CA PRO A 99 12.70 5.13 -82.39
C PRO A 99 12.86 4.26 -81.13
N GLU A 100 13.65 3.19 -81.17
CA GLU A 100 13.83 2.29 -80.02
C GLU A 100 14.65 2.98 -78.92
N VAL A 101 15.69 3.74 -79.32
CA VAL A 101 16.47 4.57 -78.40
C VAL A 101 15.61 5.67 -77.78
N VAL A 102 14.74 6.31 -78.57
CA VAL A 102 13.83 7.34 -78.07
C VAL A 102 12.79 6.74 -77.11
N ALA A 103 12.27 5.54 -77.38
CA ALA A 103 11.34 4.85 -76.49
C ALA A 103 12.00 4.44 -75.16
N ALA A 104 13.23 3.89 -75.21
CA ALA A 104 14.00 3.56 -74.01
C ALA A 104 14.36 4.83 -73.20
N MET A 105 14.67 5.94 -73.86
CA MET A 105 14.93 7.21 -73.20
C MET A 105 13.68 7.82 -72.56
N GLN A 106 12.51 7.68 -73.20
CA GLN A 106 11.23 8.10 -72.62
C GLN A 106 10.85 7.26 -71.40
N GLU A 107 11.08 5.94 -71.44
CA GLU A 107 10.80 5.08 -70.28
C GLU A 107 11.77 5.35 -69.13
N ASN A 108 13.07 5.52 -69.40
CA ASN A 108 14.04 5.93 -68.37
C ASN A 108 13.65 7.28 -67.74
N TRP A 109 13.22 8.26 -68.55
CA TRP A 109 12.72 9.52 -68.03
C TRP A 109 11.50 9.31 -67.13
N ARG A 110 10.56 8.44 -67.54
CA ARG A 110 9.36 8.13 -66.75
C ARG A 110 9.71 7.49 -65.41
N LEU A 111 10.63 6.52 -65.41
CA LEU A 111 11.14 5.87 -64.20
C LEU A 111 11.84 6.88 -63.29
N GLU A 112 12.69 7.75 -63.83
CA GLU A 112 13.33 8.81 -63.04
C GLU A 112 12.30 9.73 -62.39
N GLN A 113 11.20 10.07 -63.07
CA GLN A 113 10.15 10.89 -62.47
C GLN A 113 9.42 10.13 -61.35
N GLN A 114 9.13 8.84 -61.55
CA GLN A 114 8.51 8.00 -60.51
C GLN A 114 9.41 7.89 -59.28
N GLU A 115 10.70 7.59 -59.46
CA GLU A 115 11.67 7.53 -58.36
C GLU A 115 11.81 8.88 -57.65
N ARG A 116 11.77 10.00 -58.38
CA ARG A 116 11.77 11.34 -57.78
C ARG A 116 10.50 11.61 -56.97
N GLU A 117 9.34 11.14 -57.43
CA GLU A 117 8.07 11.24 -56.70
C GLU A 117 8.07 10.38 -55.44
N GLU A 118 8.58 9.15 -55.52
CA GLU A 118 8.75 8.24 -54.38
C GLU A 118 9.73 8.79 -53.35
N ILE A 119 10.88 9.33 -53.79
CA ILE A 119 11.81 10.01 -52.88
C ILE A 119 11.14 11.21 -52.22
N ARG A 120 10.28 11.94 -52.94
CA ARG A 120 9.55 13.08 -52.37
C ARG A 120 8.52 12.64 -51.33
N SER A 121 7.76 11.58 -51.60
CA SER A 121 6.77 11.05 -50.64
C SER A 121 7.47 10.49 -49.40
N LEU A 122 8.55 9.73 -49.56
CA LEU A 122 9.35 9.20 -48.45
C LEU A 122 9.96 10.32 -47.61
N ARG A 123 10.44 11.40 -48.23
CA ARG A 123 10.92 12.58 -47.49
C ARG A 123 9.81 13.24 -46.68
N GLN A 124 8.61 13.34 -47.25
CA GLN A 124 7.46 13.89 -46.53
C GLN A 124 7.04 13.00 -45.35
N GLU A 125 7.05 11.68 -45.53
CA GLU A 125 6.78 10.72 -44.46
C GLU A 125 7.84 10.76 -43.35
N ILE A 126 9.11 10.88 -43.71
CA ILE A 126 10.20 11.10 -42.73
C ILE A 126 9.98 12.40 -41.97
N GLU A 127 9.61 13.49 -42.62
CA GLU A 127 9.35 14.76 -41.94
C GLU A 127 8.15 14.66 -40.99
N GLN A 128 7.06 14.01 -41.43
CA GLN A 128 5.87 13.77 -40.58
C GLN A 128 6.23 12.93 -39.35
N THR A 129 6.95 11.84 -39.53
CA THR A 129 7.38 10.98 -38.41
C THR A 129 8.36 11.70 -37.47
N ILE A 130 9.22 12.59 -37.99
CA ILE A 130 10.06 13.45 -37.14
C ILE A 130 9.20 14.42 -36.31
N ALA A 131 8.19 15.04 -36.92
CA ALA A 131 7.27 15.93 -36.21
C ALA A 131 6.48 15.17 -35.12
N ASP A 132 5.95 13.99 -35.42
CA ASP A 132 5.21 13.15 -34.48
C ASP A 132 6.12 12.66 -33.33
N THR A 133 7.36 12.27 -33.66
CA THR A 133 8.34 11.88 -32.63
C THR A 133 8.79 13.06 -31.77
N ALA A 134 8.83 14.28 -32.30
CA ALA A 134 9.11 15.47 -31.51
C ALA A 134 7.95 15.82 -30.57
N ALA A 135 6.70 15.70 -31.03
CA ALA A 135 5.51 15.91 -30.20
C ALA A 135 5.40 14.88 -29.06
N THR A 136 5.61 13.60 -29.37
CA THR A 136 5.62 12.56 -28.33
C THR A 136 6.77 12.74 -27.34
N ARG A 137 7.94 13.24 -27.78
CA ARG A 137 9.04 13.59 -26.87
C ARG A 137 8.69 14.75 -25.94
N SER A 138 8.07 15.81 -26.45
CA SER A 138 7.66 16.93 -25.58
C SER A 138 6.59 16.49 -24.58
N GLU A 139 5.63 15.64 -24.98
CA GLU A 139 4.68 15.03 -24.04
C GLU A 139 5.41 14.22 -22.95
N ILE A 140 6.36 13.35 -23.33
CA ILE A 140 7.17 12.60 -22.37
C ILE A 140 7.92 13.52 -21.41
N GLU A 141 8.46 14.63 -21.90
CA GLU A 141 9.14 15.64 -21.07
C GLU A 141 8.17 16.27 -20.07
N THR A 142 6.96 16.67 -20.48
CA THR A 142 5.95 17.19 -19.55
C THR A 142 5.55 16.16 -18.49
N TRP A 143 5.44 14.89 -18.86
CA TRP A 143 5.14 13.81 -17.90
C TRP A 143 6.30 13.55 -16.95
N ARG A 144 7.56 13.71 -17.41
CA ARG A 144 8.74 13.62 -16.54
C ARG A 144 8.80 14.78 -15.56
N GLU A 145 8.57 16.01 -16.02
CA GLU A 145 8.50 17.19 -15.15
C GLU A 145 7.38 17.05 -14.12
N PHE A 146 6.23 16.54 -14.54
CA PHE A 146 5.13 16.24 -13.63
C PHE A 146 5.50 15.16 -12.62
N ARG A 147 6.14 14.07 -13.03
CA ARG A 147 6.58 13.01 -12.12
C ARG A 147 7.62 13.52 -11.12
N ASP A 148 8.61 14.28 -11.58
CA ASP A 148 9.77 14.66 -10.77
C ASP A 148 9.43 15.83 -9.83
N ARG A 149 8.66 16.82 -10.30
CA ARG A 149 8.30 18.03 -9.54
C ARG A 149 6.81 18.09 -9.18
N GLY A 150 5.94 17.88 -10.16
CA GLY A 150 4.50 18.01 -10.00
C GLY A 150 3.91 17.09 -8.94
N GLN A 151 4.39 15.84 -8.85
CA GLN A 151 3.94 14.87 -7.85
C GLN A 151 4.25 15.35 -6.44
N LEU A 152 5.43 15.93 -6.21
CA LEU A 152 5.81 16.44 -4.90
C LEU A 152 4.97 17.66 -4.52
N GLU A 153 4.80 18.61 -5.44
CA GLU A 153 3.97 19.80 -5.22
C GLU A 153 2.52 19.41 -4.90
N GLN A 154 1.92 18.51 -5.68
CA GLN A 154 0.58 17.99 -5.41
C GLN A 154 0.51 17.23 -4.09
N GLN A 155 1.51 16.39 -3.77
CA GLN A 155 1.54 15.67 -2.51
C GLN A 155 1.63 16.63 -1.30
N THR A 156 2.41 17.69 -1.40
CA THR A 156 2.52 18.72 -0.35
C THR A 156 1.22 19.52 -0.20
N SER A 157 0.59 19.91 -1.31
CA SER A 157 -0.70 20.58 -1.30
C SER A 157 -1.80 19.71 -0.70
N ILE A 158 -1.89 18.43 -1.10
CA ILE A 158 -2.82 17.46 -0.50
C ILE A 158 -2.55 17.28 0.99
N ARG A 159 -1.28 17.22 1.40
CA ARG A 159 -0.92 17.09 2.82
C ARG A 159 -1.36 18.32 3.62
N LEU A 160 -1.15 19.52 3.08
CA LEU A 160 -1.58 20.77 3.72
C LEU A 160 -3.09 20.83 3.84
N LEU A 161 -3.84 20.55 2.77
CA LEU A 161 -5.31 20.51 2.80
C LEU A 161 -5.84 19.49 3.80
N ARG A 162 -5.22 18.30 3.89
CA ARG A 162 -5.57 17.30 4.91
C ARG A 162 -5.23 17.74 6.33
N GLN A 163 -4.25 18.61 6.51
CA GLN A 163 -3.97 19.22 7.80
C GLN A 163 -5.02 20.29 8.12
N GLU A 164 -5.32 21.19 7.19
CA GLU A 164 -6.35 22.21 7.35
C GLU A 164 -7.72 21.60 7.70
N VAL A 165 -8.12 20.51 7.05
CA VAL A 165 -9.36 19.79 7.38
C VAL A 165 -9.33 19.22 8.80
N ARG A 166 -8.19 18.70 9.27
CA ARG A 166 -8.05 18.21 10.64
C ARG A 166 -8.09 19.34 11.65
N ASP A 167 -7.40 20.44 11.39
CA ASP A 167 -7.39 21.62 12.26
C ASP A 167 -8.80 22.22 12.36
N ILE A 168 -9.57 22.24 11.26
CA ILE A 168 -10.98 22.66 11.26
C ILE A 168 -11.84 21.70 12.09
N ASP A 169 -11.65 20.38 11.98
CA ASP A 169 -12.39 19.40 12.77
C ASP A 169 -12.07 19.47 14.27
N GLU A 170 -10.80 19.67 14.63
CA GLU A 170 -10.36 19.88 16.01
C GLU A 170 -10.92 21.18 16.60
N THR A 171 -10.86 22.28 15.84
CA THR A 171 -11.46 23.56 16.27
C THR A 171 -12.97 23.43 16.40
N PHE A 172 -13.65 22.76 15.48
CA PHE A 172 -15.08 22.47 15.57
C PHE A 172 -15.43 21.67 16.83
N LYS A 173 -14.73 20.56 17.10
CA LYS A 173 -14.92 19.77 18.33
C LYS A 173 -14.68 20.60 19.58
N SER A 174 -13.62 21.39 19.62
CA SER A 174 -13.31 22.25 20.77
C SER A 174 -14.40 23.31 21.01
N MET A 175 -14.99 23.85 19.94
CA MET A 175 -16.12 24.78 20.02
C MET A 175 -17.39 24.07 20.51
N CYS A 176 -17.70 22.88 19.99
CA CYS A 176 -18.82 22.06 20.47
C CYS A 176 -18.70 21.77 21.96
N GLU A 177 -17.54 21.30 22.42
CA GLU A 177 -17.31 21.04 23.84
C GLU A 177 -17.41 22.32 24.68
N TYR A 178 -16.93 23.46 24.17
CA TYR A 178 -17.05 24.73 24.86
C TYR A 178 -18.52 25.16 24.99
N LEU A 179 -19.29 25.06 23.90
CA LEU A 179 -20.70 25.37 23.89
C LEU A 179 -21.47 24.42 24.82
N ASP A 180 -21.21 23.13 24.79
CA ASP A 180 -21.82 22.14 25.69
C ASP A 180 -21.50 22.41 27.16
N ARG A 181 -20.24 22.76 27.45
CA ARG A 181 -19.85 23.14 28.82
C ARG A 181 -20.57 24.40 29.25
N LYS A 182 -20.69 25.40 28.38
CA LYS A 182 -21.38 26.66 28.68
C LYS A 182 -22.88 26.44 28.87
N THR A 183 -23.54 25.68 28.01
CA THR A 183 -24.98 25.39 28.13
C THR A 183 -25.29 24.58 29.38
N ARG A 184 -24.44 23.61 29.75
CA ARG A 184 -24.55 22.89 31.03
C ARG A 184 -24.40 23.83 32.22
N GLN A 185 -23.38 24.69 32.22
CA GLN A 185 -23.19 25.67 33.30
C GLN A 185 -24.38 26.63 33.41
N ASP A 186 -24.90 27.12 32.29
CA ASP A 186 -26.07 28.00 32.30
C ASP A 186 -27.34 27.25 32.76
N ARG A 187 -27.51 25.97 32.39
CA ARG A 187 -28.58 25.11 32.90
C ARG A 187 -28.47 24.89 34.41
N ASP A 188 -27.29 24.56 34.92
CA ASP A 188 -27.06 24.35 36.36
C ASP A 188 -27.28 25.64 37.16
N ARG A 189 -26.86 26.79 36.60
CA ARG A 189 -27.16 28.10 37.18
C ARG A 189 -28.66 28.37 37.21
N ILE A 190 -29.37 28.15 36.11
CA ILE A 190 -30.81 28.31 36.06
C ILE A 190 -31.45 27.38 37.11
N GLN A 191 -31.10 26.10 37.12
CA GLN A 191 -31.64 25.11 38.06
C GLN A 191 -31.42 25.52 39.53
N THR A 192 -30.19 25.90 39.89
CA THR A 192 -29.90 26.35 41.26
C THR A 192 -30.64 27.65 41.63
N THR A 193 -30.75 28.61 40.71
CA THR A 193 -31.54 29.83 40.95
C THR A 193 -33.04 29.54 41.05
N THR A 194 -33.58 28.60 40.27
CA THR A 194 -34.98 28.21 40.35
C THR A 194 -35.26 27.42 41.62
N ASP A 195 -34.36 26.52 42.03
CA ASP A 195 -34.52 25.71 43.24
C ASP A 195 -34.48 26.58 44.49
N THR A 196 -33.53 27.52 44.56
CA THR A 196 -33.46 28.51 45.65
C THR A 196 -34.69 29.41 45.68
N ALA A 197 -35.16 29.90 44.52
CA ALA A 197 -36.38 30.70 44.44
C ALA A 197 -37.63 29.90 44.86
N LEU A 198 -37.73 28.61 44.48
CA LEU A 198 -38.81 27.72 44.90
C LEU A 198 -38.77 27.47 46.41
N GLU A 199 -37.59 27.29 47.00
CA GLU A 199 -37.45 27.09 48.45
C GLU A 199 -37.76 28.38 49.24
N GLU A 200 -37.35 29.53 48.74
CA GLU A 200 -37.79 30.83 49.28
C GLU A 200 -39.31 31.00 49.17
N GLN A 201 -39.90 30.59 48.05
CA GLN A 201 -41.36 30.66 47.89
C GLN A 201 -42.09 29.70 48.83
N LYS A 202 -41.59 28.48 49.01
CA LYS A 202 -42.12 27.52 49.98
C LYS A 202 -42.03 28.06 51.40
N SER A 203 -40.87 28.56 51.82
CA SER A 203 -40.69 29.13 53.16
C SER A 203 -41.59 30.35 53.41
N ARG A 204 -41.71 31.26 52.43
CA ARG A 204 -42.68 32.38 52.52
C ARG A 204 -44.12 31.90 52.57
N ALA A 205 -44.48 30.86 51.82
CA ALA A 205 -45.82 30.29 51.83
C ALA A 205 -46.12 29.62 53.18
N THR A 206 -45.18 28.87 53.74
CA THR A 206 -45.31 28.26 55.07
C THR A 206 -45.41 29.33 56.16
N ASP A 207 -44.60 30.38 56.10
CA ASP A 207 -44.65 31.48 57.07
C ASP A 207 -45.99 32.22 57.00
N THR A 208 -46.47 32.50 55.79
CA THR A 208 -47.78 33.16 55.59
C THR A 208 -48.91 32.26 56.08
N ALA A 209 -48.87 30.96 55.80
CA ALA A 209 -49.84 29.99 56.30
C ALA A 209 -49.83 29.94 57.82
N VAL A 210 -48.65 29.81 58.45
CA VAL A 210 -48.51 29.85 59.91
C VAL A 210 -49.05 31.17 60.45
N GLN A 211 -48.78 32.32 59.83
CA GLN A 211 -49.31 33.61 60.29
C GLN A 211 -50.84 33.68 60.25
N GLN A 212 -51.49 33.04 59.28
CA GLN A 212 -52.95 32.98 59.16
C GLN A 212 -53.63 32.04 60.16
N LEU A 213 -52.88 31.11 60.77
CA LEU A 213 -53.40 30.23 61.82
C LEU A 213 -53.76 30.99 63.12
N ASP A 214 -54.68 30.43 63.90
CA ASP A 214 -55.06 30.97 65.21
C ASP A 214 -53.92 30.79 66.24
N LYS A 215 -54.03 31.51 67.37
CA LYS A 215 -52.96 31.55 68.37
C LYS A 215 -52.75 30.19 69.06
N ASN A 216 -53.81 29.38 69.20
CA ASN A 216 -53.72 28.09 69.88
C ASN A 216 -53.03 27.06 68.98
N THR A 217 -53.44 26.95 67.71
CA THR A 217 -52.77 26.03 66.77
C THR A 217 -51.30 26.38 66.53
N LYS A 218 -50.93 27.67 66.53
CA LYS A 218 -49.52 28.10 66.52
C LYS A 218 -48.73 27.55 67.71
N GLN A 219 -49.30 27.63 68.91
CA GLN A 219 -48.66 27.11 70.11
C GLN A 219 -48.54 25.58 70.05
N GLU A 220 -49.58 24.90 69.59
CA GLU A 220 -49.56 23.44 69.41
C GLU A 220 -48.48 22.99 68.41
N LEU A 221 -48.23 23.74 67.33
CA LEU A 221 -47.16 23.44 66.39
C LEU A 221 -45.77 23.55 67.02
N VAL A 222 -45.52 24.61 67.80
CA VAL A 222 -44.25 24.79 68.52
C VAL A 222 -44.06 23.69 69.56
N ASP A 223 -45.09 23.39 70.34
CA ASP A 223 -45.06 22.33 71.33
C ASP A 223 -44.84 20.97 70.66
N ASN A 224 -45.44 20.70 69.50
CA ASN A 224 -45.22 19.47 68.74
C ASN A 224 -43.80 19.37 68.19
N SER A 225 -43.21 20.47 67.69
CA SER A 225 -41.80 20.47 67.26
C SER A 225 -40.86 20.18 68.41
N TRP A 226 -41.08 20.79 69.57
CA TRP A 226 -40.28 20.56 70.76
C TRP A 226 -40.44 19.12 71.26
N LEU A 227 -41.67 18.60 71.30
CA LEU A 227 -41.94 17.20 71.68
C LEU A 227 -41.30 16.19 70.72
N LYS A 228 -41.12 16.53 69.44
CA LYS A 228 -40.41 15.65 68.48
C LYS A 228 -38.91 15.58 68.79
N GLU A 229 -38.27 16.73 69.00
CA GLU A 229 -36.85 16.78 69.40
C GLU A 229 -36.63 16.07 70.74
N GLU A 230 -37.54 16.26 71.70
CA GLU A 230 -37.48 15.59 73.00
C GLU A 230 -37.70 14.07 72.84
N ALA A 231 -38.63 13.65 71.98
CA ALA A 231 -38.86 12.24 71.69
C ALA A 231 -37.66 11.58 71.01
N GLU A 232 -36.97 12.28 70.10
CA GLU A 232 -35.73 11.80 69.50
C GLU A 232 -34.60 11.68 70.53
N THR A 233 -34.48 12.66 71.41
CA THR A 233 -33.52 12.63 72.53
C THR A 233 -33.80 11.44 73.45
N HIS A 234 -35.05 11.24 73.88
CA HIS A 234 -35.43 10.10 74.70
C HIS A 234 -35.24 8.76 73.99
N ARG A 235 -35.49 8.68 72.67
CA ARG A 235 -35.19 7.46 71.88
C ARG A 235 -33.70 7.14 71.90
N ALA A 236 -32.85 8.12 71.67
CA ALA A 236 -31.40 7.94 71.75
C ALA A 236 -30.95 7.54 73.18
N GLU A 237 -31.55 8.11 74.21
CA GLU A 237 -31.29 7.72 75.60
C GLU A 237 -31.77 6.29 75.91
N MET A 238 -32.93 5.89 75.40
CA MET A 238 -33.44 4.52 75.53
C MET A 238 -32.51 3.52 74.84
N GLU A 239 -32.06 3.78 73.62
CA GLU A 239 -31.08 2.94 72.92
C GLU A 239 -29.78 2.82 73.71
N ARG A 240 -29.29 3.94 74.28
CA ARG A 240 -28.12 3.94 75.15
C ARG A 240 -28.31 3.08 76.40
N VAL A 241 -29.46 3.17 77.07
CA VAL A 241 -29.75 2.38 78.28
C VAL A 241 -29.91 0.90 77.93
N LEU A 242 -30.59 0.57 76.83
CA LEU A 242 -30.71 -0.81 76.36
C LEU A 242 -29.34 -1.42 76.10
N ALA A 243 -28.43 -0.71 75.43
CA ALA A 243 -27.05 -1.18 75.24
C ALA A 243 -26.33 -1.44 76.57
N GLN A 244 -26.51 -0.58 77.58
CA GLN A 244 -25.95 -0.78 78.91
C GLN A 244 -26.53 -2.01 79.63
N VAL A 245 -27.83 -2.27 79.47
CA VAL A 245 -28.49 -3.46 80.02
C VAL A 245 -27.98 -4.71 79.33
N GLU A 246 -27.91 -4.74 78.00
CA GLU A 246 -27.35 -5.87 77.26
C GLU A 246 -25.89 -6.16 77.66
N ASP A 247 -25.08 -5.12 77.90
CA ASP A 247 -23.71 -5.29 78.40
C ASP A 247 -23.66 -5.83 79.83
N LEU A 248 -24.61 -5.43 80.68
CA LEU A 248 -24.76 -5.99 82.02
C LEU A 248 -25.23 -7.43 81.98
N GLU A 249 -26.18 -7.77 81.13
CA GLU A 249 -26.66 -9.14 80.91
C GLU A 249 -25.54 -10.02 80.37
N ARG A 250 -24.79 -9.54 79.38
CA ARG A 250 -23.59 -10.23 78.87
C ARG A 250 -22.56 -10.48 79.97
N ARG A 251 -22.30 -9.48 80.82
CA ARG A 251 -21.37 -9.63 81.97
C ARG A 251 -21.93 -10.59 83.03
N ASN A 252 -23.20 -10.52 83.35
CA ASN A 252 -23.84 -11.40 84.33
C ASN A 252 -23.83 -12.85 83.83
N LEU A 253 -24.18 -13.09 82.57
CA LEU A 253 -24.08 -14.41 81.94
C LEU A 253 -22.65 -14.95 81.97
N ARG A 254 -21.63 -14.10 81.75
CA ARG A 254 -20.22 -14.48 81.91
C ARG A 254 -19.88 -14.86 83.35
N ILE A 255 -20.24 -14.02 84.32
CA ILE A 255 -20.01 -14.32 85.75
C ILE A 255 -20.72 -15.61 86.16
N MET A 256 -21.95 -15.83 85.69
CA MET A 256 -22.70 -17.06 85.94
C MET A 256 -22.00 -18.27 85.30
N ALA A 257 -21.50 -18.15 84.07
CA ALA A 257 -20.69 -19.19 83.43
C ALA A 257 -19.42 -19.50 84.23
N ASP A 258 -18.67 -18.47 84.66
CA ASP A 258 -17.47 -18.61 85.48
C ASP A 258 -17.80 -19.28 86.84
N LEU A 259 -18.91 -18.92 87.48
CA LEU A 259 -19.37 -19.55 88.73
C LEU A 259 -19.79 -21.01 88.52
N PHE A 260 -20.43 -21.34 87.39
CA PHE A 260 -20.74 -22.72 87.04
C PHE A 260 -19.47 -23.53 86.77
N GLU A 261 -18.50 -22.97 86.05
CA GLU A 261 -17.19 -23.60 85.84
C GLU A 261 -16.45 -23.80 87.16
N CYS A 262 -16.43 -22.80 88.04
CA CYS A 262 -15.86 -22.91 89.38
C CYS A 262 -16.57 -23.96 90.24
N ARG A 263 -17.90 -24.08 90.14
CA ARG A 263 -18.67 -25.12 90.85
C ARG A 263 -18.41 -26.52 90.27
N VAL A 264 -18.25 -26.66 88.95
CA VAL A 264 -17.87 -27.93 88.32
C VAL A 264 -16.45 -28.33 88.72
N LEU A 265 -15.53 -27.37 88.83
CA LEU A 265 -14.17 -27.59 89.35
C LEU A 265 -14.20 -27.93 90.85
N ALA A 266 -15.04 -27.27 91.66
CA ALA A 266 -15.22 -27.58 93.08
C ALA A 266 -15.87 -28.97 93.29
N SER A 267 -16.83 -29.37 92.45
CA SER A 267 -17.44 -30.71 92.50
C SER A 267 -16.53 -31.81 91.98
N LYS A 268 -15.54 -31.48 91.13
CA LYS A 268 -14.48 -32.43 90.71
C LYS A 268 -13.30 -32.48 91.68
N GLY A 269 -13.09 -31.43 92.49
CA GLY A 269 -12.02 -31.35 93.49
C GLY A 269 -12.39 -31.85 94.88
N ALA A 270 -13.68 -32.06 95.18
CA ALA A 270 -14.14 -32.50 96.50
C ALA A 270 -14.74 -33.92 96.49
N ILE A 271 -13.91 -34.87 96.93
CA ILE A 271 -14.27 -36.05 97.74
C ILE A 271 -14.69 -37.30 96.95
N GLY A 272 -13.68 -37.99 96.45
CA GLY A 272 -13.48 -39.39 96.81
C GLY A 272 -12.90 -39.45 98.24
N GLY A 273 -13.48 -40.30 99.09
CA GLY A 273 -13.02 -40.51 100.47
C GLY A 273 -14.10 -41.14 101.34
N ALA A 274 -13.82 -42.35 101.82
CA ALA A 274 -14.70 -43.30 102.48
C ALA A 274 -15.25 -42.89 103.86
N GLY A 275 -16.34 -43.57 104.26
CA GLY A 275 -16.48 -44.11 105.63
C GLY A 275 -17.64 -43.58 106.49
N ASP A 276 -18.71 -44.40 106.52
CA ASP A 276 -19.63 -44.72 107.63
C ASP A 276 -20.20 -43.62 108.56
N SER A 277 -21.53 -43.52 108.60
CA SER A 277 -22.36 -44.11 109.68
C SER A 277 -23.85 -43.73 109.54
N GLU A 278 -24.66 -44.79 109.53
CA GLU A 278 -26.08 -44.99 109.88
C GLU A 278 -27.15 -43.86 109.84
N ASP A 279 -28.34 -44.35 109.46
CA ASP A 279 -29.70 -43.88 109.75
C ASP A 279 -30.34 -42.77 108.92
N GLY A 280 -31.60 -43.03 108.56
CA GLY A 280 -32.57 -42.00 108.18
C GLY A 280 -33.13 -42.12 106.76
N ALA A 281 -34.08 -43.02 106.57
CA ALA A 281 -34.97 -43.02 105.42
C ALA A 281 -35.64 -41.65 105.21
N SER A 282 -35.52 -41.07 104.01
CA SER A 282 -36.57 -40.23 103.41
C SER A 282 -36.31 -39.96 101.93
N ARG A 283 -37.07 -40.67 101.09
CA ARG A 283 -37.39 -40.22 99.73
C ARG A 283 -38.32 -39.01 99.86
N GLN A 284 -37.94 -37.86 99.31
CA GLN A 284 -38.86 -36.74 99.03
C GLN A 284 -39.05 -36.54 97.51
N PRO A 285 -40.25 -36.09 97.08
CA PRO A 285 -40.76 -36.24 95.73
C PRO A 285 -40.40 -35.07 94.79
N ARG A 286 -40.58 -35.30 93.48
CA ARG A 286 -40.50 -34.30 92.39
C ARG A 286 -41.42 -33.11 92.67
N SER A 287 -40.89 -31.89 92.61
CA SER A 287 -41.59 -30.64 92.94
C SER A 287 -42.34 -30.02 91.75
N ALA A 288 -43.45 -29.35 92.07
CA ALA A 288 -44.47 -28.79 91.18
C ALA A 288 -44.04 -27.64 90.23
N SER A 289 -42.76 -27.26 90.17
CA SER A 289 -42.27 -26.19 89.30
C SER A 289 -42.06 -26.62 87.85
N GLU A 290 -41.83 -27.92 87.61
CA GLU A 290 -41.59 -28.47 86.26
C GLU A 290 -42.91 -28.55 85.46
N LYS A 291 -44.01 -28.98 86.10
CA LYS A 291 -45.36 -28.98 85.49
C LYS A 291 -45.89 -27.57 85.17
N ALA A 292 -45.54 -26.57 85.98
CA ALA A 292 -45.99 -25.19 85.76
C ALA A 292 -45.32 -24.53 84.54
N LEU A 293 -44.11 -24.98 84.16
CA LEU A 293 -43.41 -24.51 82.96
C LEU A 293 -43.96 -25.19 81.70
N GLU A 294 -44.30 -26.48 81.77
CA GLU A 294 -44.92 -27.23 80.67
C GLU A 294 -46.32 -26.68 80.31
N ASP A 295 -47.14 -26.33 81.31
CA ASP A 295 -48.47 -25.74 81.08
C ASP A 295 -48.41 -24.33 80.46
N ARG A 296 -47.40 -23.51 80.81
CA ARG A 296 -47.21 -22.18 80.19
C ARG A 296 -46.70 -22.26 78.76
N PHE A 297 -45.86 -23.24 78.46
CA PHE A 297 -45.34 -23.45 77.11
C PHE A 297 -46.46 -23.88 76.15
N LEU A 298 -47.31 -24.81 76.59
CA LEU A 298 -48.49 -25.24 75.85
C LEU A 298 -49.49 -24.10 75.60
N ALA A 299 -49.70 -23.22 76.59
CA ALA A 299 -50.59 -22.05 76.44
C ALA A 299 -50.09 -21.02 75.41
N LEU A 300 -48.77 -20.88 75.24
CA LEU A 300 -48.17 -19.95 74.28
C LEU A 300 -48.28 -20.46 72.84
N THR A 301 -48.09 -21.77 72.63
CA THR A 301 -48.27 -22.41 71.32
C THR A 301 -49.71 -22.34 70.81
N THR A 302 -50.72 -22.49 71.68
CA THR A 302 -52.13 -22.39 71.29
C THR A 302 -52.55 -20.95 70.94
N ARG A 303 -51.88 -19.93 71.50
CA ARG A 303 -52.16 -18.51 71.24
C ARG A 303 -51.58 -18.02 69.91
N LEU A 304 -50.46 -18.59 69.47
CA LEU A 304 -49.87 -18.31 68.16
C LEU A 304 -50.64 -18.97 67.00
N GLN A 305 -51.20 -20.17 67.22
CA GLN A 305 -52.03 -20.86 66.22
C GLN A 305 -53.40 -20.19 66.03
N SER A 306 -53.99 -19.61 67.08
CA SER A 306 -55.29 -18.94 67.02
C SER A 306 -55.26 -17.51 66.47
N ALA A 307 -54.09 -16.86 66.38
CA ALA A 307 -53.92 -15.54 65.76
C ALA A 307 -53.67 -15.63 64.23
N SER A 308 -53.27 -16.79 63.72
CA SER A 308 -52.99 -17.01 62.29
C SER A 308 -54.24 -17.29 61.44
N GLU A 309 -55.40 -17.53 62.05
CA GLU A 309 -56.65 -17.94 61.36
C GLU A 309 -57.74 -16.84 61.33
N ARG A 310 -57.44 -15.61 61.76
CA ARG A 310 -58.39 -14.47 61.71
C ARG A 310 -57.79 -13.29 60.96
N GLY A 311 -57.77 -13.36 59.65
CA GLY A 311 -57.31 -12.26 58.80
C GLY A 311 -57.26 -12.60 57.31
N SER A 312 -58.26 -13.31 56.78
CA SER A 312 -58.45 -13.46 55.35
C SER A 312 -59.95 -13.52 55.05
N GLY A 313 -60.45 -12.55 54.29
CA GLY A 313 -61.82 -12.57 53.80
C GLY A 313 -62.33 -11.25 53.23
N VAL A 314 -62.52 -11.26 51.90
CA VAL A 314 -63.46 -10.45 51.07
C VAL A 314 -62.98 -9.05 50.70
N GLY A 315 -63.01 -8.58 49.44
CA GLY A 315 -63.51 -9.04 48.13
C GLY A 315 -63.28 -7.88 47.14
N ASP A 316 -62.79 -8.08 45.92
CA ASP A 316 -63.48 -8.51 44.68
C ASP A 316 -64.04 -7.32 43.86
N ARG A 317 -63.70 -7.29 42.55
CA ARG A 317 -64.38 -6.64 41.39
C ARG A 317 -64.21 -5.14 41.15
N ASP A 318 -64.17 -4.58 39.92
CA ASP A 318 -64.18 -5.07 38.52
C ASP A 318 -63.73 -3.89 37.62
N ASP A 319 -63.14 -4.23 36.47
CA ASP A 319 -63.30 -3.68 35.10
C ASP A 319 -63.07 -2.20 34.68
N ASP A 320 -62.40 -2.15 33.51
CA ASP A 320 -62.57 -1.26 32.36
C ASP A 320 -61.97 0.16 32.29
N ALA A 321 -60.91 0.23 31.47
CA ALA A 321 -60.75 1.00 30.23
C ALA A 321 -60.74 2.55 30.23
N ALA A 322 -59.85 3.06 29.36
CA ALA A 322 -59.73 4.42 28.82
C ALA A 322 -59.12 5.46 29.79
N ASP A 323 -58.19 6.33 29.43
CA ASP A 323 -57.45 6.64 28.20
C ASP A 323 -56.40 7.70 28.61
N SER A 324 -55.41 7.91 27.75
CA SER A 324 -54.69 9.16 27.53
C SER A 324 -53.46 9.57 28.40
N ASP A 325 -52.36 9.67 27.64
CA ASP A 325 -51.38 10.77 27.61
C ASP A 325 -50.19 10.76 28.59
N ALA A 326 -49.06 10.22 28.12
CA ALA A 326 -47.93 11.02 27.64
C ALA A 326 -46.63 10.19 27.58
N GLU A 327 -46.49 9.36 26.54
CA GLU A 327 -45.17 9.01 25.99
C GLU A 327 -45.13 9.51 24.54
N ASP A 328 -44.59 10.70 24.36
CA ASP A 328 -44.20 11.26 23.06
C ASP A 328 -42.93 12.07 23.27
N ASP A 329 -41.80 11.60 22.73
CA ASP A 329 -40.70 12.42 22.17
C ASP A 329 -39.45 11.57 21.82
N ILE A 330 -39.60 10.42 21.13
CA ILE A 330 -38.47 9.79 20.41
C ILE A 330 -38.96 9.08 19.14
N GLU A 331 -39.58 9.78 18.19
CA GLU A 331 -39.90 9.17 16.88
C GLU A 331 -39.71 10.07 15.66
N ALA A 332 -39.11 11.27 15.80
CA ALA A 332 -38.87 12.16 14.66
C ALA A 332 -37.55 11.90 13.90
N GLY A 333 -36.63 11.10 14.44
CA GLY A 333 -35.30 10.85 13.83
C GLY A 333 -35.16 9.55 13.02
N ASP A 334 -36.05 8.58 13.24
CA ASP A 334 -35.90 7.23 12.66
C ASP A 334 -36.54 7.10 11.27
N GLU A 335 -37.47 7.98 10.91
CA GLU A 335 -38.20 7.86 9.65
C GLU A 335 -37.37 8.36 8.45
N GLU A 336 -36.51 9.37 8.63
CA GLU A 336 -35.50 9.76 7.62
C GLU A 336 -34.46 8.66 7.40
N LEU A 337 -34.05 7.97 8.47
CA LEU A 337 -33.10 6.86 8.38
C LEU A 337 -33.72 5.63 7.69
N ARG A 338 -35.01 5.37 7.94
CA ARG A 338 -35.80 4.31 7.28
C ARG A 338 -36.08 4.64 5.81
N GLN A 339 -36.26 5.91 5.46
CA GLN A 339 -36.45 6.35 4.08
C GLN A 339 -35.16 6.22 3.27
N LEU A 340 -34.01 6.56 3.85
CA LEU A 340 -32.69 6.32 3.24
C LEU A 340 -32.36 4.82 3.09
N LEU A 341 -32.73 3.98 4.06
CA LEU A 341 -32.54 2.53 3.96
C LEU A 341 -33.42 1.88 2.88
N ARG A 342 -34.61 2.44 2.63
CA ARG A 342 -35.52 1.97 1.59
C ARG A 342 -35.03 2.39 0.20
N GLU A 343 -34.46 3.58 0.07
CA GLU A 343 -33.85 4.07 -1.17
C GLU A 343 -32.52 3.38 -1.52
N LEU A 344 -31.79 2.84 -0.54
CA LEU A 344 -30.59 2.03 -0.77
C LEU A 344 -30.87 0.52 -0.96
N GLY A 345 -32.11 0.07 -0.73
CA GLY A 345 -32.45 -1.34 -0.58
C GLY A 345 -32.96 -2.06 -1.84
N ASP A 346 -33.09 -1.39 -2.99
CA ASP A 346 -33.77 -1.94 -4.17
C ASP A 346 -32.83 -2.54 -5.24
N ASP A 347 -31.54 -2.69 -4.93
CA ASP A 347 -30.66 -3.58 -5.68
C ASP A 347 -30.81 -4.99 -5.09
N GLY A 348 -31.80 -5.74 -5.60
CA GLY A 348 -32.17 -7.11 -5.19
C GLY A 348 -31.09 -8.20 -5.33
N ARG A 349 -29.85 -7.92 -4.93
CA ARG A 349 -28.79 -8.91 -4.74
C ARG A 349 -28.83 -9.40 -3.31
N SER A 350 -29.34 -10.61 -3.14
CA SER A 350 -29.27 -11.35 -1.89
C SER A 350 -27.83 -11.36 -1.37
N LEU A 351 -27.65 -10.92 -0.13
CA LEU A 351 -26.36 -10.86 0.58
C LEU A 351 -25.68 -12.25 0.67
N GLY A 352 -26.43 -13.33 0.45
CA GLY A 352 -25.92 -14.70 0.33
C GLY A 352 -25.18 -15.00 -0.98
N GLU A 353 -25.40 -14.24 -2.05
CA GLU A 353 -24.70 -14.43 -3.33
C GLU A 353 -23.31 -13.79 -3.32
N LEU A 354 -23.08 -12.81 -2.45
CA LEU A 354 -21.79 -12.13 -2.27
C LEU A 354 -20.79 -12.94 -1.42
N MET A 355 -21.26 -13.91 -0.63
CA MET A 355 -20.39 -14.74 0.22
C MET A 355 -20.06 -16.12 -0.36
N ASN A 356 -20.58 -16.49 -1.53
CA ASN A 356 -20.31 -17.80 -2.16
C ASN A 356 -19.04 -17.81 -3.02
N VAL A 357 -17.97 -17.18 -2.55
CA VAL A 357 -16.64 -17.33 -3.15
C VAL A 357 -15.90 -18.45 -2.41
N GLY A 358 -15.97 -19.66 -2.97
CA GLY A 358 -15.18 -20.81 -2.54
C GLY A 358 -13.67 -20.58 -2.70
N PRO A 359 -12.83 -21.48 -2.16
CA PRO A 359 -11.38 -21.28 -2.09
C PRO A 359 -10.76 -21.05 -3.46
N LEU A 360 -9.94 -20.02 -3.50
CA LEU A 360 -9.37 -19.33 -4.65
C LEU A 360 -8.55 -20.26 -5.59
N GLU A 361 -9.18 -20.81 -6.63
CA GLU A 361 -8.45 -21.38 -7.76
C GLU A 361 -8.16 -20.28 -8.80
N VAL A 362 -6.87 -20.13 -9.11
CA VAL A 362 -6.28 -19.15 -10.02
C VAL A 362 -6.90 -19.27 -11.42
N LYS A 363 -7.96 -18.52 -11.69
CA LYS A 363 -8.44 -18.27 -13.05
C LYS A 363 -7.70 -17.05 -13.61
N LEU A 364 -6.82 -17.32 -14.56
CA LEU A 364 -6.19 -16.33 -15.42
C LEU A 364 -7.27 -15.49 -16.10
N LEU A 365 -7.53 -14.29 -15.59
CA LEU A 365 -8.42 -13.31 -16.20
C LEU A 365 -7.65 -12.54 -17.27
N SER A 366 -7.94 -12.81 -18.53
CA SER A 366 -7.60 -11.90 -19.63
C SER A 366 -8.61 -10.74 -19.63
N VAL A 367 -8.14 -9.54 -19.29
CA VAL A 367 -8.97 -8.33 -19.34
C VAL A 367 -8.92 -7.76 -20.76
N ALA A 368 -10.04 -7.79 -21.46
CA ALA A 368 -10.24 -6.99 -22.67
C ALA A 368 -10.82 -5.63 -22.26
N GLY A 369 -10.02 -4.57 -22.36
CA GLY A 369 -10.44 -3.21 -22.04
C GLY A 369 -11.26 -2.59 -23.17
N SER A 370 -12.41 -2.02 -22.83
CA SER A 370 -13.17 -1.11 -23.70
C SER A 370 -12.89 0.33 -23.28
N ALA A 371 -12.42 1.16 -24.21
CA ALA A 371 -12.14 2.57 -23.95
C ALA A 371 -13.45 3.37 -23.93
N VAL A 372 -13.89 3.77 -22.74
CA VAL A 372 -15.00 4.71 -22.54
C VAL A 372 -14.44 6.12 -22.46
N ARG A 373 -14.95 7.04 -23.30
CA ARG A 373 -14.59 8.46 -23.23
C ARG A 373 -15.26 9.08 -21.99
N LEU A 374 -14.46 9.51 -21.02
CA LEU A 374 -14.93 10.04 -19.73
C LEU A 374 -15.54 11.46 -19.79
N HIS A 375 -15.59 12.10 -20.96
CA HIS A 375 -16.17 13.44 -21.09
C HIS A 375 -16.96 13.59 -22.37
N THR A 376 -18.25 13.88 -22.24
CA THR A 376 -19.03 14.57 -23.28
C THR A 376 -18.52 16.01 -23.37
N PRO A 377 -18.18 16.53 -24.56
CA PRO A 377 -17.75 17.92 -24.69
C PRO A 377 -18.87 18.84 -24.24
N TYR A 378 -18.57 19.68 -23.24
CA TYR A 378 -19.44 20.75 -22.79
C TYR A 378 -19.70 21.71 -23.94
N VAL A 379 -20.96 21.86 -24.34
CA VAL A 379 -21.39 22.89 -25.29
C VAL A 379 -21.92 24.05 -24.46
N PRO A 380 -21.24 25.21 -24.42
CA PRO A 380 -21.71 26.35 -23.65
C PRO A 380 -23.10 26.79 -24.08
N THR A 381 -23.94 27.09 -23.11
CA THR A 381 -25.31 27.56 -23.35
C THR A 381 -25.26 28.99 -23.90
N ALA A 382 -26.25 29.42 -24.70
CA ALA A 382 -26.26 30.76 -25.32
C ALA A 382 -26.04 31.90 -24.30
N GLU A 383 -26.59 31.75 -23.10
CA GLU A 383 -26.42 32.69 -21.98
C GLU A 383 -24.96 32.77 -21.48
N GLU A 384 -24.19 31.70 -21.58
CA GLU A 384 -22.79 31.67 -21.16
C GLU A 384 -21.85 32.29 -22.21
N LEU A 385 -22.23 32.24 -23.49
CA LEU A 385 -21.53 32.98 -24.55
C LEU A 385 -21.74 34.49 -24.40
N GLU A 386 -22.95 34.91 -24.00
CA GLU A 386 -23.23 36.31 -23.67
C GLU A 386 -22.47 36.74 -22.42
N ALA A 387 -22.42 35.93 -21.36
CA ALA A 387 -21.65 36.24 -20.16
C ALA A 387 -20.13 36.36 -20.44
N LYS A 388 -19.59 35.53 -21.33
CA LYS A 388 -18.19 35.63 -21.78
C LYS A 388 -17.87 36.90 -22.57
N GLN A 389 -18.87 37.52 -23.19
CA GLN A 389 -18.70 38.82 -23.85
C GLN A 389 -18.48 39.95 -22.83
N TRP A 390 -19.01 39.81 -21.62
CA TRP A 390 -18.88 40.77 -20.53
C TRP A 390 -17.70 40.47 -19.59
N ASN A 391 -17.22 39.22 -19.55
CA ASN A 391 -16.09 38.81 -18.71
C ASN A 391 -14.99 38.13 -19.54
N PRO A 392 -14.03 38.89 -20.10
CA PRO A 392 -12.93 38.30 -20.86
C PRO A 392 -11.95 37.56 -19.94
N ASP A 393 -11.66 36.29 -20.25
CA ASP A 393 -10.77 35.38 -19.50
C ASP A 393 -9.28 35.79 -19.48
N VAL A 394 -8.94 37.00 -19.98
CA VAL A 394 -7.55 37.49 -20.07
C VAL A 394 -7.32 38.58 -19.03
N TRP A 395 -6.69 38.18 -17.92
CA TRP A 395 -6.15 39.09 -16.90
C TRP A 395 -4.65 39.31 -17.12
N PRO A 396 -4.11 40.54 -16.91
CA PRO A 396 -4.80 41.76 -16.50
C PRO A 396 -5.42 42.53 -17.68
N VAL A 397 -6.51 43.26 -17.38
CA VAL A 397 -7.24 44.08 -18.35
C VAL A 397 -6.35 45.24 -18.84
N ASN A 398 -6.02 45.24 -20.13
CA ASN A 398 -5.22 46.30 -20.76
C ASN A 398 -5.99 47.63 -20.87
N ARG A 399 -5.30 48.78 -20.73
CA ARG A 399 -5.89 50.13 -20.85
C ARG A 399 -6.76 50.33 -22.10
N ARG A 400 -6.40 49.70 -23.24
CA ARG A 400 -7.20 49.72 -24.48
C ARG A 400 -8.61 49.13 -24.32
N MET A 401 -8.76 48.07 -23.53
CA MET A 401 -10.05 47.40 -23.28
C MET A 401 -10.99 48.30 -22.44
N LEU A 402 -10.44 49.06 -21.48
CA LEU A 402 -11.21 50.05 -20.72
C LEU A 402 -11.70 51.23 -21.59
N HIS A 403 -10.95 51.58 -22.65
CA HIS A 403 -11.35 52.66 -23.56
C HIS A 403 -12.49 52.23 -24.49
N SER A 404 -12.55 50.95 -24.90
CA SER A 404 -13.69 50.44 -25.68
C SER A 404 -14.99 50.39 -24.87
N TYR A 405 -14.93 50.09 -23.56
CA TYR A 405 -16.09 50.19 -22.68
C TYR A 405 -16.61 51.63 -22.53
N ARG A 406 -15.70 52.61 -22.43
CA ARG A 406 -16.09 54.03 -22.33
C ARG A 406 -16.68 54.59 -23.62
N ALA A 407 -16.30 54.04 -24.78
CA ALA A 407 -16.81 54.45 -26.08
C ALA A 407 -18.21 53.87 -26.40
N GLY A 408 -18.59 52.74 -25.80
CA GLY A 408 -19.91 52.11 -26.02
C GLY A 408 -21.06 52.69 -25.18
N GLY A 409 -20.77 53.50 -24.15
CA GLY A 409 -21.78 54.08 -23.26
C GLY A 409 -22.21 55.51 -23.59
N GLY A 410 -21.78 56.06 -24.72
CA GLY A 410 -22.06 57.44 -25.13
C GLY A 410 -22.78 57.50 -26.47
N GLY A 411 -24.06 57.14 -26.47
CA GLY A 411 -24.85 57.17 -27.69
C GLY A 411 -26.33 56.86 -27.48
N ASP A 412 -27.01 57.66 -26.65
CA ASP A 412 -28.42 58.01 -26.93
C ASP A 412 -28.86 59.22 -26.07
N THR A 413 -28.56 60.43 -26.56
CA THR A 413 -29.36 61.64 -26.25
C THR A 413 -29.33 62.50 -27.50
N GLY A 414 -30.31 62.29 -28.37
CA GLY A 414 -30.65 63.14 -29.52
C GLY A 414 -32.16 63.14 -29.68
#